data_AF-A0A7C3HID8-F1
#
_entry.id   AF-A0A7C3HID8-F1
#
_cell.length_a   1.000
_cell.length_b   1.000
_cell.length_c   1.000
_cell.angle_alpha   90.00
_cell.angle_beta   90.00
_cell.angle_gamma   90.00
#
_symmetry.space_group_name_H-M   'P 1'
#
loop_
_entity.id
_entity.type
_entity.pdbx_description
1 polymer ?
#
loop_
_entity_poly.entity_id
_entity_poly.type
_entity_poly.pdbx_seq_one_letter_code
_entity_poly.pdbx_strand_id
1 'polypeptide(L)'
;MKKQLTLIVLCSILIAGCRKGDEDPFLSLKSRNKRLCGKWKVVESVEKFHTGTSTSDYQEYVFSSSFPTVEVFLWGMPVATYLFSEEWEFFSDGKYSHYYSDPDITVSEDGFWNWNAKDKNSDFKKKECVYLTGNKYNYNNGETVDEYSGRTQQPSKIIILKRLTAKELIFECEYSGNIIGKEYVRYEATFKLNKI
;
A
#
# COMPACT_ATOMS: atom_id res chain seq x y z
N MET A 1 26.26 -25.11 39.25
CA MET A 1 25.20 -24.20 38.77
C MET A 1 25.69 -23.07 37.83
N LYS A 2 26.95 -23.09 37.33
CA LYS A 2 27.48 -22.05 36.42
C LYS A 2 27.37 -22.35 34.92
N LYS A 3 26.97 -23.58 34.54
CA LYS A 3 26.90 -24.02 33.13
C LYS A 3 25.54 -23.78 32.45
N GLN A 4 24.49 -23.43 33.21
CA GLN A 4 23.15 -23.15 32.65
C GLN A 4 22.98 -21.69 32.24
N LEU A 5 23.76 -20.74 32.79
CA LEU A 5 23.68 -19.32 32.43
C LEU A 5 24.24 -19.05 31.01
N THR A 6 25.22 -19.83 30.58
CA THR A 6 25.89 -19.65 29.27
C THR A 6 24.96 -19.97 28.09
N LEU A 7 23.98 -20.86 28.26
CA LEU A 7 23.05 -21.25 27.20
C LEU A 7 21.96 -20.19 26.93
N ILE A 8 21.56 -19.43 27.96
CA ILE A 8 20.55 -18.37 27.84
C ILE A 8 21.11 -17.15 27.09
N VAL A 9 22.39 -16.83 27.29
CA VAL A 9 23.08 -15.71 26.60
C VAL A 9 23.37 -16.03 25.13
N LEU A 10 23.53 -17.31 24.76
CA LEU A 10 23.75 -17.69 23.36
C LEU A 10 22.46 -17.68 22.53
N CYS A 11 21.30 -17.95 23.15
CA CYS A 11 20.00 -17.88 22.49
C CYS A 11 19.52 -16.45 22.18
N SER A 12 19.92 -15.45 22.98
CA SER A 12 19.49 -14.05 22.75
C SER A 12 20.16 -13.39 21.54
N ILE A 13 21.33 -13.87 21.12
CA ILE A 13 22.09 -13.32 19.96
C ILE A 13 21.50 -13.83 18.63
N LEU A 14 20.81 -14.98 18.63
CA LEU A 14 20.17 -15.55 17.44
C LEU A 14 18.85 -14.87 17.05
N ILE A 15 18.28 -14.04 17.93
CA ILE A 15 17.02 -13.31 17.70
C ILE A 15 17.25 -11.88 17.20
N ALA A 16 18.48 -11.53 16.82
CA ALA A 16 18.82 -10.21 16.29
C ALA A 16 18.96 -10.18 14.75
N GLY A 17 19.07 -11.33 14.07
CA GLY A 17 19.53 -11.42 12.67
C GLY A 17 18.53 -11.65 11.53
N CYS A 18 17.21 -11.67 11.72
CA CYS A 18 16.25 -11.95 10.64
C CYS A 18 15.06 -10.98 10.67
N ARG A 19 15.36 -9.69 10.61
CA ARG A 19 14.36 -8.68 10.24
C ARG A 19 14.33 -8.58 8.72
N LYS A 20 13.17 -8.83 8.13
CA LYS A 20 12.96 -8.72 6.67
C LYS A 20 12.47 -7.32 6.27
N GLY A 21 11.95 -6.55 7.23
CA GLY A 21 11.69 -5.12 7.15
C GLY A 21 12.26 -4.40 8.38
N ASP A 22 12.60 -3.12 8.25
CA ASP A 22 13.37 -2.37 9.24
C ASP A 22 12.67 -2.29 10.62
N GLU A 23 11.33 -2.33 10.64
CA GLU A 23 10.49 -2.29 11.85
C GLU A 23 9.70 -3.57 12.16
N ASP A 24 9.93 -4.68 11.44
CA ASP A 24 9.07 -5.85 11.56
C ASP A 24 9.41 -6.77 12.77
N PRO A 25 8.40 -7.30 13.49
CA PRO A 25 8.62 -8.27 14.55
C PRO A 25 9.10 -9.62 14.00
N PHE A 26 9.98 -10.27 14.76
CA PHE A 26 10.81 -11.43 14.42
C PHE A 26 10.00 -12.74 14.19
N LEU A 27 9.30 -12.92 13.06
CA LEU A 27 8.42 -14.10 12.83
C LEU A 27 8.34 -14.56 11.35
N SER A 28 8.02 -15.86 11.15
CA SER A 28 8.01 -16.57 9.86
C SER A 28 6.91 -16.11 8.87
N LEU A 29 7.09 -16.39 7.57
CA LEU A 29 6.14 -16.02 6.49
C LEU A 29 4.70 -16.55 6.70
N LYS A 30 4.52 -17.75 7.30
CA LYS A 30 3.17 -18.28 7.60
C LYS A 30 2.42 -17.40 8.61
N SER A 31 3.14 -16.74 9.52
CA SER A 31 2.54 -15.72 10.40
C SER A 31 2.21 -14.44 9.63
N ARG A 32 3.00 -14.08 8.61
CA ARG A 32 2.80 -12.86 7.82
C ARG A 32 1.54 -12.89 6.96
N ASN A 33 1.25 -14.01 6.28
CA ASN A 33 -0.02 -14.14 5.55
C ASN A 33 -1.20 -13.89 6.49
N LYS A 34 -1.19 -14.50 7.67
CA LYS A 34 -2.25 -14.29 8.68
C LYS A 34 -2.32 -12.85 9.18
N ARG A 35 -1.18 -12.15 9.28
CA ARG A 35 -1.16 -10.73 9.63
C ARG A 35 -1.81 -9.90 8.53
N LEU A 36 -1.40 -10.07 7.27
CA LEU A 36 -1.94 -9.33 6.13
C LEU A 36 -3.42 -9.62 5.87
N CYS A 37 -3.84 -10.89 5.94
CA CYS A 37 -5.22 -11.28 5.63
C CYS A 37 -6.22 -10.68 6.62
N GLY A 38 -7.38 -10.24 6.13
CA GLY A 38 -8.44 -9.61 6.90
C GLY A 38 -8.76 -8.21 6.38
N LYS A 39 -9.70 -7.55 7.06
CA LYS A 39 -10.20 -6.23 6.67
C LYS A 39 -9.42 -5.13 7.37
N TRP A 40 -9.12 -4.09 6.63
CA TRP A 40 -8.29 -2.96 7.02
C TRP A 40 -8.99 -1.68 6.62
N LYS A 41 -8.82 -0.66 7.45
CA LYS A 41 -9.36 0.67 7.22
C LYS A 41 -8.24 1.69 7.26
N VAL A 42 -8.17 2.58 6.28
CA VAL A 42 -7.22 3.69 6.28
C VAL A 42 -7.58 4.63 7.43
N VAL A 43 -6.58 4.93 8.26
CA VAL A 43 -6.72 5.88 9.38
C VAL A 43 -5.90 7.13 9.16
N GLU A 44 -4.78 7.04 8.47
CA GLU A 44 -3.94 8.16 8.06
C GLU A 44 -3.34 7.85 6.69
N SER A 45 -3.24 8.86 5.83
CA SER A 45 -2.49 8.80 4.58
C SER A 45 -1.88 10.16 4.25
N VAL A 46 -0.76 10.13 3.53
CA VAL A 46 -0.22 11.33 2.87
C VAL A 46 0.05 10.93 1.44
N GLU A 47 -0.63 11.58 0.51
CA GLU A 47 -0.55 11.31 -0.91
C GLU A 47 -0.13 12.58 -1.65
N LYS A 48 0.82 12.45 -2.57
CA LYS A 48 1.36 13.54 -3.35
C LYS A 48 1.18 13.23 -4.82
N PHE A 49 0.60 14.17 -5.54
CA PHE A 49 0.45 14.13 -6.98
C PHE A 49 1.21 15.29 -7.60
N HIS A 50 2.12 14.98 -8.50
CA HIS A 50 2.76 15.94 -9.39
C HIS A 50 2.19 15.73 -10.79
N THR A 51 1.44 16.71 -11.30
CA THR A 51 0.88 16.68 -12.66
C THR A 51 1.39 17.88 -13.46
N GLY A 52 1.77 17.67 -14.71
CA GLY A 52 2.33 18.73 -15.54
C GLY A 52 2.75 18.26 -16.92
N THR A 53 2.91 19.22 -17.83
CA THR A 53 3.29 18.95 -19.23
C THR A 53 4.79 18.67 -19.43
N SER A 54 5.59 19.00 -18.43
CA SER A 54 7.04 18.82 -18.40
C SER A 54 7.55 18.79 -16.96
N THR A 55 8.81 18.40 -16.77
CA THR A 55 9.42 18.36 -15.43
C THR A 55 9.54 19.71 -14.72
N SER A 56 9.45 20.79 -15.49
CA SER A 56 9.56 22.18 -15.03
C SER A 56 8.22 22.87 -14.78
N ASP A 57 7.09 22.21 -15.06
CA ASP A 57 5.74 22.78 -15.03
C ASP A 57 4.75 21.87 -14.25
N TYR A 58 5.22 21.29 -13.14
CA TYR A 58 4.36 20.46 -12.29
C TYR A 58 3.54 21.31 -11.34
N GLN A 59 2.26 20.99 -11.19
CA GLN A 59 1.46 21.34 -10.02
C GLN A 59 1.60 20.24 -8.98
N GLU A 60 1.81 20.63 -7.71
CA GLU A 60 1.84 19.70 -6.57
C GLU A 60 0.52 19.78 -5.81
N TYR A 61 -0.18 18.65 -5.76
CA TYR A 61 -1.30 18.40 -4.86
C TYR A 61 -0.85 17.47 -3.74
N VAL A 62 -1.19 17.83 -2.50
CA VAL A 62 -0.98 16.97 -1.33
C VAL A 62 -2.32 16.69 -0.67
N PHE A 63 -2.65 15.43 -0.51
CA PHE A 63 -3.81 14.95 0.23
C PHE A 63 -3.31 14.38 1.55
N SER A 64 -3.66 15.04 2.65
CA SER A 64 -3.31 14.61 4.00
C SER A 64 -4.58 14.14 4.68
N SER A 65 -4.66 12.85 5.00
CA SER A 65 -5.83 12.26 5.62
C SER A 65 -5.60 11.88 7.08
N SER A 66 -6.63 12.10 7.87
CA SER A 66 -6.81 11.56 9.22
C SER A 66 -8.28 11.19 9.32
N PHE A 67 -8.60 9.90 9.31
CA PHE A 67 -9.97 9.41 9.17
C PHE A 67 -10.94 10.11 10.15
N PRO A 68 -12.09 10.65 9.68
CA PRO A 68 -12.66 10.49 8.34
C PRO A 68 -12.39 11.66 7.38
N THR A 69 -11.43 12.54 7.67
CA THR A 69 -11.21 13.78 6.91
C THR A 69 -9.97 13.72 6.03
N VAL A 70 -10.05 14.34 4.86
CA VAL A 70 -8.91 14.66 3.98
C VAL A 70 -8.78 16.17 3.85
N GLU A 71 -7.56 16.67 4.02
CA GLU A 71 -7.19 18.05 3.69
C GLU A 71 -6.37 18.05 2.39
N VAL A 72 -6.75 18.91 1.44
CA VAL A 72 -6.07 19.05 0.16
C VAL A 72 -5.28 20.35 0.14
N PHE A 73 -4.02 20.26 -0.25
CA PHE A 73 -3.12 21.39 -0.41
C PHE A 73 -2.66 21.51 -1.85
N LEU A 74 -2.66 22.73 -2.38
CA LEU A 74 -2.04 23.08 -3.66
C LEU A 74 -0.85 24.00 -3.34
N TRP A 75 0.37 23.56 -3.68
CA TRP A 75 1.60 24.29 -3.31
C TRP A 75 1.70 24.62 -1.81
N GLY A 76 1.26 23.69 -0.96
CA GLY A 76 1.25 23.86 0.50
C GLY A 76 0.15 24.76 1.03
N MET A 77 -0.71 25.33 0.18
CA MET A 77 -1.87 26.14 0.59
C MET A 77 -3.12 25.26 0.66
N PRO A 78 -3.89 25.27 1.76
CA PRO A 78 -5.11 24.48 1.87
C PRO A 78 -6.16 25.00 0.87
N VAL A 79 -6.76 24.09 0.10
CA VAL A 79 -7.76 24.43 -0.94
C VAL A 79 -9.09 23.68 -0.78
N ALA A 80 -9.11 22.54 -0.09
CA ALA A 80 -10.33 21.78 0.16
C ALA A 80 -10.22 20.91 1.40
N THR A 81 -11.39 20.54 1.95
CA THR A 81 -11.53 19.54 2.99
C THR A 81 -12.80 18.74 2.73
N TYR A 82 -12.72 17.42 2.79
CA TYR A 82 -13.88 16.55 2.62
C TYR A 82 -13.79 15.29 3.48
N LEU A 83 -14.90 14.57 3.55
CA LEU A 83 -14.99 13.28 4.22
C LEU A 83 -14.61 12.16 3.26
N PHE A 84 -13.92 11.15 3.76
CA PHE A 84 -13.59 9.96 2.98
C PHE A 84 -13.81 8.67 3.79
N SER A 85 -13.90 7.57 3.07
CA SER A 85 -13.82 6.22 3.62
C SER A 85 -13.00 5.36 2.68
N GLU A 86 -12.01 4.66 3.21
CA GLU A 86 -11.20 3.73 2.44
C GLU A 86 -10.94 2.43 3.22
N GLU A 87 -11.23 1.30 2.57
CA GLU A 87 -11.12 -0.03 3.14
C GLU A 87 -10.44 -0.99 2.17
N TRP A 88 -9.65 -1.90 2.74
CA TRP A 88 -8.93 -2.94 2.02
C TRP A 88 -9.22 -4.28 2.69
N GLU A 89 -9.46 -5.33 1.93
CA GLU A 89 -9.57 -6.68 2.46
C GLU A 89 -8.66 -7.63 1.70
N PHE A 90 -7.82 -8.36 2.44
CA PHE A 90 -6.94 -9.39 1.89
C PHE A 90 -7.46 -10.76 2.29
N PHE A 91 -7.84 -11.59 1.32
CA PHE A 91 -8.35 -12.93 1.55
C PHE A 91 -7.21 -13.95 1.59
N SER A 92 -7.39 -15.00 2.38
CA SER A 92 -6.40 -16.07 2.56
C SER A 92 -6.20 -16.94 1.32
N ASP A 93 -7.13 -16.88 0.36
CA ASP A 93 -7.06 -17.54 -0.95
C ASP A 93 -6.28 -16.75 -2.00
N GLY A 94 -5.71 -15.59 -1.63
CA GLY A 94 -4.92 -14.75 -2.52
C GLY A 94 -5.73 -13.70 -3.29
N LYS A 95 -7.02 -13.48 -2.96
CA LYS A 95 -7.81 -12.36 -3.50
C LYS A 95 -7.71 -11.12 -2.62
N TYR A 96 -7.95 -9.94 -3.18
CA TYR A 96 -8.18 -8.72 -2.41
C TYR A 96 -9.39 -7.95 -2.93
N SER A 97 -9.94 -7.10 -2.07
CA SER A 97 -10.85 -6.01 -2.44
C SER A 97 -10.32 -4.68 -1.88
N HIS A 98 -10.60 -3.61 -2.60
CA HIS A 98 -10.32 -2.22 -2.23
C HIS A 98 -11.56 -1.40 -2.50
N TYR A 99 -11.93 -0.55 -1.54
CA TYR A 99 -13.05 0.37 -1.63
C TYR A 99 -12.59 1.75 -1.19
N TYR A 100 -12.93 2.76 -1.97
CA TYR A 100 -12.72 4.17 -1.65
C TYR A 100 -13.99 4.96 -1.96
N SER A 101 -14.31 5.93 -1.11
CA SER A 101 -15.38 6.89 -1.38
C SER A 101 -15.09 8.24 -0.75
N ASP A 102 -15.37 9.28 -1.50
CA ASP A 102 -15.48 10.68 -1.06
C ASP A 102 -16.82 11.26 -1.58
N PRO A 103 -17.12 12.57 -1.43
CA PRO A 103 -18.40 13.13 -1.88
C PRO A 103 -18.64 13.05 -3.39
N ASP A 104 -17.58 13.02 -4.20
CA ASP A 104 -17.66 13.12 -5.66
C ASP A 104 -17.45 11.77 -6.34
N ILE A 105 -16.72 10.87 -5.68
CA ILE A 105 -16.22 9.63 -6.28
C ILE A 105 -16.49 8.44 -5.36
N THR A 106 -16.87 7.31 -5.98
CA THR A 106 -16.82 5.99 -5.36
C THR A 106 -16.07 5.02 -6.26
N VAL A 107 -15.07 4.35 -5.71
CA VAL A 107 -14.26 3.35 -6.42
C VAL A 107 -14.32 2.02 -5.69
N SER A 108 -14.43 0.94 -6.45
CA SER A 108 -14.14 -0.40 -5.94
C SER A 108 -13.27 -1.18 -6.92
N GLU A 109 -12.31 -1.92 -6.37
CA GLU A 109 -11.39 -2.77 -7.12
C GLU A 109 -11.32 -4.15 -6.46
N ASP A 110 -11.46 -5.19 -7.27
CA ASP A 110 -11.22 -6.58 -6.84
C ASP A 110 -10.08 -7.16 -7.66
N GLY A 111 -9.27 -8.03 -7.04
CA GLY A 111 -8.16 -8.64 -7.73
C GLY A 111 -7.46 -9.74 -6.95
N PHE A 112 -6.23 -10.01 -7.33
CA PHE A 112 -5.35 -10.99 -6.70
C PHE A 112 -4.14 -10.31 -6.06
N TRP A 113 -3.71 -10.80 -4.91
CA TRP A 113 -2.48 -10.37 -4.28
C TRP A 113 -1.49 -11.53 -4.16
N ASN A 114 -0.21 -11.21 -4.23
CA ASN A 114 0.85 -12.15 -3.91
C ASN A 114 2.05 -11.43 -3.28
N TRP A 115 2.83 -12.14 -2.48
CA TRP A 115 4.14 -11.63 -2.07
C TRP A 115 5.05 -11.54 -3.27
N ASN A 116 5.92 -10.52 -3.32
CA ASN A 116 6.90 -10.37 -4.39
C ASN A 116 7.68 -11.68 -4.62
N ALA A 117 7.39 -12.34 -5.74
CA ALA A 117 7.81 -13.71 -6.01
C ALA A 117 9.06 -13.80 -6.89
N LYS A 118 9.89 -12.74 -6.97
CA LYS A 118 11.14 -12.58 -7.77
C LYS A 118 11.00 -11.58 -8.92
N ASP A 119 10.64 -10.34 -8.62
CA ASP A 119 10.89 -9.28 -9.60
C ASP A 119 12.41 -9.07 -9.75
N LYS A 120 12.90 -9.12 -11.00
CA LYS A 120 14.31 -8.92 -11.34
C LYS A 120 14.66 -7.44 -11.44
N ASN A 121 13.67 -6.54 -11.42
CA ASN A 121 13.91 -5.11 -11.28
C ASN A 121 14.61 -4.83 -9.95
N SER A 122 15.77 -4.18 -10.04
CA SER A 122 16.70 -3.93 -8.94
C SER A 122 16.09 -3.19 -7.76
N ASP A 123 15.08 -2.37 -8.03
CA ASP A 123 14.62 -1.31 -7.12
C ASP A 123 13.75 -1.85 -5.98
N PHE A 124 13.13 -3.02 -6.18
CA PHE A 124 12.28 -3.69 -5.21
C PHE A 124 12.85 -5.01 -4.69
N LYS A 125 13.97 -5.49 -5.26
CA LYS A 125 14.57 -6.80 -4.92
C LYS A 125 14.95 -6.95 -3.44
N LYS A 126 15.24 -5.82 -2.77
CA LYS A 126 15.55 -5.76 -1.33
C LYS A 126 14.40 -5.24 -0.47
N LYS A 127 13.29 -4.83 -1.09
CA LYS A 127 12.12 -4.31 -0.39
C LYS A 127 11.09 -5.42 -0.24
N GLU A 128 10.31 -5.34 0.84
CA GLU A 128 9.23 -6.28 1.05
C GLU A 128 7.95 -5.75 0.42
N CYS A 129 7.48 -6.41 -0.64
CA CYS A 129 6.33 -5.92 -1.40
C CYS A 129 5.20 -6.93 -1.50
N VAL A 130 3.97 -6.41 -1.59
CA VAL A 130 2.76 -7.11 -1.99
C VAL A 130 2.39 -6.62 -3.39
N TYR A 131 2.21 -7.55 -4.32
CA TYR A 131 1.85 -7.27 -5.70
C TYR A 131 0.35 -7.45 -5.82
N LEU A 132 -0.34 -6.41 -6.28
CA LEU A 132 -1.77 -6.44 -6.55
C LEU A 132 -1.98 -6.50 -8.05
N THR A 133 -2.86 -7.39 -8.48
CA THR A 133 -3.28 -7.53 -9.88
C THR A 133 -4.79 -7.35 -9.92
N GLY A 134 -5.23 -6.18 -10.36
CA GLY A 134 -6.63 -5.84 -10.54
C GLY A 134 -7.30 -6.75 -11.57
N ASN A 135 -8.49 -7.23 -11.24
CA ASN A 135 -9.33 -8.04 -12.11
C ASN A 135 -10.59 -7.26 -12.54
N LYS A 136 -11.17 -6.50 -11.60
CA LYS A 136 -12.38 -5.69 -11.83
C LYS A 136 -12.21 -4.32 -11.19
N TYR A 137 -12.56 -3.27 -11.93
CA TYR A 137 -12.54 -1.89 -11.44
C TYR A 137 -13.89 -1.20 -11.74
N ASN A 138 -14.55 -0.70 -10.71
CA ASN A 138 -15.79 0.06 -10.82
C ASN A 138 -15.56 1.50 -10.38
N TYR A 139 -16.11 2.44 -11.14
CA TYR A 139 -16.09 3.87 -10.85
C TYR A 139 -17.52 4.39 -10.76
N ASN A 140 -17.78 5.27 -9.79
CA ASN A 140 -19.06 5.92 -9.54
C ASN A 140 -20.27 4.96 -9.53
N ASN A 141 -20.18 3.93 -8.69
CA ASN A 141 -21.33 3.11 -8.27
C ASN A 141 -22.11 2.40 -9.40
N GLY A 142 -21.46 2.06 -10.52
CA GLY A 142 -22.07 1.19 -11.52
C GLY A 142 -21.47 1.23 -12.92
N GLU A 143 -20.71 2.28 -13.25
CA GLU A 143 -19.95 2.29 -14.49
C GLU A 143 -18.71 1.40 -14.29
N THR A 144 -18.76 0.19 -14.85
CA THR A 144 -17.56 -0.64 -15.01
C THR A 144 -16.69 0.03 -16.08
N VAL A 145 -15.67 0.75 -15.63
CA VAL A 145 -14.76 1.47 -16.53
C VAL A 145 -13.78 0.51 -17.19
N ASP A 146 -13.34 -0.53 -16.46
CA ASP A 146 -12.45 -1.57 -16.99
C ASP A 146 -12.72 -2.93 -16.33
N GLU A 147 -12.97 -3.96 -17.16
CA GLU A 147 -12.96 -5.37 -16.75
C GLU A 147 -11.73 -6.03 -17.37
N TYR A 148 -10.71 -6.26 -16.55
CA TYR A 148 -9.49 -6.90 -17.01
C TYR A 148 -9.62 -8.42 -16.88
N SER A 149 -10.04 -9.09 -17.96
CA SER A 149 -10.22 -10.55 -18.00
C SER A 149 -8.91 -11.36 -18.14
N GLY A 150 -7.76 -10.69 -18.15
CA GLY A 150 -6.46 -11.30 -18.39
C GLY A 150 -5.64 -11.58 -17.12
N ARG A 151 -4.61 -12.42 -17.25
CA ARG A 151 -3.47 -12.40 -16.33
C ARG A 151 -2.46 -11.39 -16.89
N THR A 152 -2.41 -10.15 -16.40
CA THR A 152 -1.23 -9.32 -16.67
C THR A 152 -0.04 -10.02 -16.01
N GLN A 153 1.11 -10.05 -16.67
CA GLN A 153 2.35 -10.48 -16.00
C GLN A 153 2.92 -9.38 -15.08
N GLN A 154 2.27 -8.21 -15.03
CA GLN A 154 2.71 -7.04 -14.28
C GLN A 154 1.62 -6.65 -13.27
N PRO A 155 1.97 -6.42 -12.00
CA PRO A 155 1.01 -5.93 -11.01
C PRO A 155 0.42 -4.57 -11.43
N SER A 156 -0.86 -4.35 -11.14
CA SER A 156 -1.49 -3.02 -11.26
C SER A 156 -0.99 -2.07 -10.18
N LYS A 157 -0.71 -2.59 -8.97
CA LYS A 157 -0.16 -1.83 -7.84
C LYS A 157 0.92 -2.65 -7.13
N ILE A 158 2.01 -1.98 -6.74
CA ILE A 158 3.05 -2.55 -5.87
C ILE A 158 2.99 -1.82 -4.53
N ILE A 159 2.65 -2.56 -3.48
CA ILE A 159 2.65 -2.08 -2.11
C ILE A 159 4.00 -2.40 -1.49
N ILE A 160 4.74 -1.40 -1.04
CA ILE A 160 6.01 -1.54 -0.32
C ILE A 160 5.71 -1.50 1.18
N LEU A 161 5.82 -2.64 1.85
CA LEU A 161 5.55 -2.70 3.28
C LEU A 161 6.65 -2.01 4.08
N LYS A 162 6.23 -1.12 4.98
CA LYS A 162 7.08 -0.53 6.02
C LYS A 162 6.89 -1.22 7.35
N ARG A 163 5.66 -1.63 7.64
CA ARG A 163 5.31 -2.32 8.88
C ARG A 163 4.08 -3.20 8.72
N LEU A 164 4.13 -4.42 9.23
CA LEU A 164 2.98 -5.32 9.26
C LEU A 164 2.85 -6.04 10.60
N THR A 165 1.90 -5.61 11.41
CA THR A 165 1.52 -6.24 12.68
C THR A 165 0.16 -6.92 12.58
N ALA A 166 -0.37 -7.44 13.69
CA ALA A 166 -1.71 -8.02 13.72
C ALA A 166 -2.84 -6.97 13.66
N LYS A 167 -2.54 -5.69 13.92
CA LYS A 167 -3.54 -4.61 14.02
C LYS A 167 -3.22 -3.39 13.16
N GLU A 168 -2.00 -3.30 12.66
CA GLU A 168 -1.47 -2.12 11.97
C GLU A 168 -0.70 -2.56 10.73
N LEU A 169 -0.96 -1.86 9.62
CA LEU A 169 -0.30 -2.00 8.34
C LEU A 169 0.14 -0.61 7.89
N ILE A 170 1.43 -0.44 7.61
CA ILE A 170 1.98 0.78 7.02
C ILE A 170 2.68 0.40 5.73
N PHE A 171 2.33 1.08 4.65
CA PHE A 171 2.95 0.86 3.36
C PHE A 171 3.13 2.14 2.56
N GLU A 172 4.04 2.07 1.60
CA GLU A 172 4.24 3.08 0.59
C GLU A 172 3.86 2.51 -0.78
N CYS A 173 3.37 3.37 -1.66
CA CYS A 173 3.30 3.09 -3.08
C CYS A 173 3.80 4.30 -3.87
N GLU A 174 4.48 4.01 -4.97
CA GLU A 174 4.97 5.01 -5.89
C GLU A 174 4.59 4.54 -7.30
N TYR A 175 4.04 5.46 -8.09
CA TYR A 175 3.78 5.24 -9.50
C TYR A 175 4.18 6.49 -10.29
N SER A 176 4.89 6.29 -11.39
CA SER A 176 5.16 7.34 -12.37
C SER A 176 4.68 6.86 -13.72
N GLY A 177 3.86 7.66 -14.39
CA GLY A 177 3.30 7.32 -15.70
C GLY A 177 3.13 8.53 -16.59
N ASN A 178 2.99 8.28 -17.88
CA ASN A 178 2.51 9.28 -18.82
C ASN A 178 1.02 9.01 -19.06
N ILE A 179 0.16 9.97 -18.77
CA ILE A 179 -1.22 9.91 -19.27
C ILE A 179 -1.16 10.22 -20.77
N ILE A 180 -1.86 9.42 -21.58
CA ILE A 180 -1.93 9.61 -23.04
C ILE A 180 -2.43 11.04 -23.33
N GLY A 181 -1.52 11.93 -23.74
CA GLY A 181 -1.90 13.31 -24.07
C GLY A 181 -1.01 14.46 -23.59
N LYS A 182 0.09 14.20 -22.84
CA LYS A 182 1.22 15.12 -22.47
C LYS A 182 1.44 15.32 -20.97
N GLU A 183 0.65 14.72 -20.09
CA GLU A 183 0.84 14.91 -18.65
C GLU A 183 1.68 13.80 -18.04
N TYR A 184 2.84 14.18 -17.50
CA TYR A 184 3.58 13.32 -16.61
C TYR A 184 2.91 13.38 -15.24
N VAL A 185 2.62 12.20 -14.70
CA VAL A 185 2.09 12.05 -13.35
C VAL A 185 3.08 11.27 -12.52
N ARG A 186 3.51 11.87 -11.41
CA ARG A 186 4.16 11.15 -10.31
C ARG A 186 3.23 11.15 -9.13
N TYR A 187 3.05 9.96 -8.58
CA TYR A 187 2.25 9.70 -7.41
C TYR A 187 3.13 9.02 -6.37
N GLU A 188 3.12 9.56 -5.17
CA GLU A 188 3.76 9.00 -3.99
C GLU A 188 2.75 8.99 -2.87
N ALA A 189 2.61 7.86 -2.18
CA ALA A 189 1.72 7.80 -1.06
C ALA A 189 2.23 6.90 0.05
N THR A 190 1.96 7.33 1.28
CA THR A 190 2.14 6.53 2.49
C THR A 190 0.78 6.35 3.13
N PHE A 191 0.44 5.12 3.44
CA PHE A 191 -0.81 4.75 4.09
C PHE A 191 -0.55 4.07 5.42
N LYS A 192 -1.39 4.37 6.40
CA LYS A 192 -1.49 3.67 7.68
C LYS A 192 -2.92 3.16 7.84
N LEU A 193 -3.02 1.85 8.01
CA LEU A 193 -4.28 1.15 8.12
C LEU A 193 -4.36 0.42 9.46
N ASN A 194 -5.56 0.44 10.04
CA ASN A 194 -5.90 -0.37 11.19
C ASN A 194 -6.79 -1.53 10.79
N LYS A 195 -6.55 -2.69 11.40
CA LYS A 195 -7.37 -3.89 11.18
C LYS A 195 -8.71 -3.74 11.91
N ILE A 196 -9.80 -4.13 11.24
CA ILE A 196 -11.17 -4.06 11.77
C ILE A 196 -11.83 -5.44 11.88
#